data_AF-A0A8I1U304-F1
#
_entry.id   AF-A0A8I1U304-F1
#
_cell.length_a   1.000
_cell.length_b   1.000
_cell.length_c   1.000
_cell.angle_alpha   90.00
_cell.angle_beta   90.00
_cell.angle_gamma   90.00
#
_symmetry.space_group_name_H-M   'P 1'
#
loop_
_entity.id
_entity.type
_entity.pdbx_description
1 polymer ?
#
loop_
_entity_poly.entity_id
_entity_poly.type
_entity_poly.pdbx_seq_one_letter_code
_entity_poly.pdbx_strand_id
1 'polypeptide(L)'
;SGLSVMLHDATAWEWPGAPLRPVLGPRDFPKRPNRMPRFIPGADLELLMNAVRDLPDIYQRTALIVARWSGARRSEVVRLELDCLDAYQDGTPRLRIPAGKTGKERLIPLHPEAAAAIRELQALDPPGRGFADERTGVIVRRLFSTKGRCLSAHFLFSESLEEACKAAGLVDNAGRPKYSAHRFRHTVGTELIEGSARVHTVMKMLGHTSTAMTLVYAHLSDASVREDYMKVLGPGAVVAGSLAEALRTRAMPEDSLAWLKANFFRTELELGHCLRLPDEGPCECDMYLTCAKFVTTPEYAPRLRERRQREIALADEAQIKGFQREAERHECTRRRIEQLLTDLKEPWSIGS
;
A
#
# COMPACT_ATOMS: atom_id res chain seq x y z
N SER A 1 20.21 8.49 -10.25
CA SER A 1 21.48 7.91 -9.76
C SER A 1 22.24 8.99 -9.01
N GLY A 2 23.30 8.65 -8.25
CA GLY A 2 24.12 9.67 -7.58
C GLY A 2 24.75 10.70 -8.54
N LEU A 3 25.16 10.25 -9.72
CA LEU A 3 25.74 11.11 -10.76
C LEU A 3 24.75 12.14 -11.33
N SER A 4 23.49 11.76 -11.54
CA SER A 4 22.45 12.69 -12.01
C SER A 4 22.10 13.75 -10.97
N VAL A 5 22.11 13.37 -9.68
CA VAL A 5 21.93 14.33 -8.57
C VAL A 5 23.12 15.28 -8.49
N MET A 6 24.35 14.75 -8.55
CA MET A 6 25.57 15.56 -8.56
C MET A 6 25.59 16.59 -9.69
N LEU A 7 25.23 16.19 -10.92
CA LEU A 7 25.19 17.10 -12.07
C LEU A 7 24.08 18.15 -11.94
N HIS A 8 22.92 17.76 -11.44
CA HIS A 8 21.83 18.69 -11.19
C HIS A 8 22.21 19.71 -10.11
N ASP A 9 22.82 19.26 -9.02
CA ASP A 9 23.29 20.14 -7.95
C ASP A 9 24.43 21.04 -8.45
N ALA A 10 25.39 20.52 -9.20
CA ALA A 10 26.45 21.36 -9.80
C ALA A 10 25.86 22.49 -10.68
N THR A 11 24.80 22.22 -11.44
CA THR A 11 24.10 23.24 -12.22
C THR A 11 23.32 24.20 -11.33
N ALA A 12 22.58 23.69 -10.33
CA ALA A 12 21.78 24.51 -9.41
C ALA A 12 22.63 25.44 -8.52
N TRP A 13 23.86 25.03 -8.22
CA TRP A 13 24.84 25.81 -7.46
C TRP A 13 25.82 26.58 -8.36
N GLU A 14 25.52 26.66 -9.67
CA GLU A 14 26.25 27.47 -10.66
C GLU A 14 27.76 27.18 -10.72
N TRP A 15 28.16 25.93 -10.55
CA TRP A 15 29.57 25.56 -10.62
C TRP A 15 30.16 25.84 -12.02
N PRO A 16 31.39 26.37 -12.10
CA PRO A 16 32.05 26.63 -13.38
C PRO A 16 32.17 25.34 -14.21
N GLY A 17 31.63 25.36 -15.43
CA GLY A 17 31.60 24.20 -16.32
C GLY A 17 30.46 23.21 -16.08
N ALA A 18 29.53 23.52 -15.17
CA ALA A 18 28.33 22.71 -15.00
C ALA A 18 27.45 22.73 -16.26
N PRO A 19 26.91 21.58 -16.69
CA PRO A 19 26.09 21.53 -17.88
C PRO A 19 24.79 22.31 -17.69
N LEU A 20 24.49 23.22 -18.62
CA LEU A 20 23.28 24.05 -18.62
C LEU A 20 21.98 23.27 -18.87
N ARG A 21 22.10 21.98 -19.23
CA ARG A 21 20.97 21.09 -19.49
C ARG A 21 21.20 19.75 -18.79
N PRO A 22 20.12 19.05 -18.36
CA PRO A 22 20.24 17.69 -17.83
C PRO A 22 20.93 16.77 -18.85
N VAL A 23 22.11 16.26 -18.49
CA VAL A 23 22.93 15.38 -19.36
C VAL A 23 22.44 13.93 -19.34
N LEU A 24 21.84 13.52 -18.23
CA LEU A 24 21.31 12.16 -18.03
C LEU A 24 19.80 12.25 -17.81
N GLY A 25 19.04 11.76 -18.78
CA GLY A 25 17.60 11.59 -18.71
C GLY A 25 17.18 10.19 -18.27
N PRO A 26 15.88 9.97 -18.00
CA PRO A 26 15.35 8.66 -17.63
C PRO A 26 15.62 7.55 -18.67
N ARG A 27 15.81 7.93 -19.95
CA ARG A 27 16.05 7.01 -21.08
C ARG A 27 17.49 6.50 -21.14
N ASP A 28 18.43 7.18 -20.49
CA ASP A 28 19.85 6.80 -20.47
C ASP A 28 20.14 5.71 -19.43
N PHE A 29 19.18 5.42 -18.56
CA PHE A 29 19.28 4.34 -17.59
C PHE A 29 18.70 3.05 -18.20
N PRO A 30 19.44 1.92 -18.13
CA PRO A 30 18.89 0.64 -18.54
C PRO A 30 17.67 0.33 -17.69
N LYS A 31 16.56 -0.06 -18.35
CA LYS A 31 15.35 -0.50 -17.67
C LYS A 31 15.74 -1.64 -16.72
N ARG A 32 15.56 -1.43 -15.42
CA ARG A 32 15.81 -2.49 -14.44
C ARG A 32 14.78 -3.59 -14.68
N PRO A 33 15.19 -4.85 -14.90
CA PRO A 33 14.24 -5.94 -15.01
C PRO A 33 13.41 -5.98 -13.73
N ASN A 34 12.09 -6.02 -13.89
CA ASN A 34 11.15 -6.15 -12.77
C ASN A 34 11.33 -7.56 -12.19
N ARG A 35 12.15 -7.69 -11.15
CA ARG A 35 12.39 -8.98 -10.50
C ARG A 35 11.21 -9.27 -9.60
N MET A 36 10.62 -10.46 -9.75
CA MET A 36 9.57 -10.98 -8.88
C MET A 36 9.89 -10.66 -7.40
N PRO A 37 8.94 -10.08 -6.66
CA PRO A 37 8.94 -10.01 -5.21
C PRO A 37 9.36 -11.34 -4.67
N ARG A 38 10.52 -11.31 -4.04
CA ARG A 38 11.15 -12.53 -3.61
C ARG A 38 10.72 -12.70 -2.15
N PHE A 39 9.51 -13.22 -1.95
CA PHE A 39 9.00 -13.70 -0.67
C PHE A 39 9.61 -15.08 -0.34
N ILE A 40 9.29 -15.63 0.83
CA ILE A 40 9.67 -17.00 1.23
C ILE A 40 8.49 -17.94 0.87
N PRO A 41 8.66 -18.93 -0.02
CA PRO A 41 7.63 -19.92 -0.31
C PRO A 41 7.14 -20.63 0.95
N GLY A 42 5.85 -21.02 1.01
CA GLY A 42 5.23 -21.60 2.21
C GLY A 42 6.00 -22.79 2.80
N ALA A 43 6.43 -23.74 1.97
CA ALA A 43 7.20 -24.91 2.42
C ALA A 43 8.55 -24.52 3.06
N ASP A 44 9.31 -23.63 2.40
CA ASP A 44 10.57 -23.12 2.94
C ASP A 44 10.35 -22.27 4.20
N LEU A 45 9.23 -21.54 4.27
CA LEU A 45 8.88 -20.70 5.40
C LEU A 45 8.58 -21.52 6.64
N GLU A 46 7.85 -22.63 6.48
CA GLU A 46 7.55 -23.56 7.58
C GLU A 46 8.83 -24.17 8.14
N LEU A 47 9.71 -24.69 7.27
CA LEU A 47 11.02 -25.23 7.66
C LEU A 47 11.86 -24.17 8.39
N LEU A 48 11.92 -22.95 7.85
CA LEU A 48 12.67 -21.86 8.45
C LEU A 48 12.09 -21.46 9.81
N MET A 49 10.77 -21.36 9.95
CA MET A 49 10.15 -20.95 11.21
C MET A 49 10.30 -22.01 12.30
N ASN A 50 10.32 -23.30 11.96
CA ASN A 50 10.65 -24.36 12.91
C ASN A 50 12.08 -24.20 13.42
N ALA A 51 13.06 -24.04 12.52
CA ALA A 51 14.43 -23.77 12.91
C ALA A 51 14.60 -22.48 13.74
N VAL A 52 13.82 -21.43 13.44
CA VAL A 52 13.82 -20.18 14.23
C VAL A 52 13.29 -20.41 15.64
N ARG A 53 12.25 -21.22 15.82
CA ARG A 53 11.69 -21.55 17.15
C ARG A 53 12.68 -22.34 18.00
N ASP A 54 13.50 -23.17 17.36
CA ASP A 54 14.52 -24.00 18.01
C ASP A 54 15.82 -23.24 18.34
N LEU A 55 15.95 -21.96 17.94
CA LEU A 55 17.11 -21.15 18.27
C LEU A 55 17.28 -21.03 19.80
N PRO A 56 18.49 -21.27 20.34
CA PRO A 56 18.72 -21.30 21.77
C PRO A 56 18.68 -19.90 22.40
N ASP A 57 19.17 -18.88 21.70
CA ASP A 57 19.17 -17.51 22.19
C ASP A 57 17.79 -16.86 22.03
N ILE A 58 17.19 -16.49 23.16
CA ILE A 58 15.85 -15.88 23.22
C ILE A 58 15.77 -14.53 22.49
N TYR A 59 16.84 -13.72 22.47
CA TYR A 59 16.84 -12.42 21.79
C TYR A 59 16.82 -12.62 20.27
N GLN A 60 17.64 -13.54 19.76
CA GLN A 60 17.67 -13.91 18.34
C GLN A 60 16.33 -14.50 17.90
N ARG A 61 15.81 -15.49 18.63
CA ARG A 61 14.49 -16.10 18.37
C ARG A 61 13.38 -15.07 18.32
N THR A 62 13.29 -14.21 19.35
CA THR A 62 12.27 -13.16 19.44
C THR A 62 12.38 -12.16 18.29
N ALA A 63 13.58 -11.72 17.92
CA ALA A 63 13.78 -10.77 16.83
C ALA A 63 13.27 -11.30 15.49
N LEU A 64 13.51 -12.58 15.19
CA LEU A 64 13.06 -13.21 13.95
C LEU A 64 11.55 -13.46 13.94
N ILE A 65 10.97 -13.94 15.05
CA ILE A 65 9.51 -14.13 15.18
C ILE A 65 8.78 -12.79 15.02
N VAL A 66 9.26 -11.73 15.67
CA VAL A 66 8.67 -10.39 15.52
C VAL A 66 8.77 -9.91 14.08
N ALA A 67 9.93 -10.06 13.42
CA ALA A 67 10.08 -9.67 12.01
C ALA A 67 9.14 -10.45 11.08
N ARG A 68 8.95 -11.75 11.32
CA ARG A 68 8.03 -12.63 10.58
C ARG A 68 6.59 -12.16 10.66
N TRP A 69 6.12 -11.77 11.84
CA TRP A 69 4.69 -11.48 12.06
C TRP A 69 4.33 -10.00 11.91
N SER A 70 5.29 -9.09 12.09
CA SER A 70 5.05 -7.64 11.96
C SER A 70 5.33 -7.08 10.57
N GLY A 71 6.18 -7.76 9.78
CA GLY A 71 6.75 -7.19 8.56
C GLY A 71 7.61 -5.93 8.79
N ALA A 72 8.00 -5.66 10.04
CA ALA A 72 8.86 -4.55 10.40
C ALA A 72 10.26 -4.71 9.78
N ARG A 73 10.90 -3.58 9.46
CA ARG A 73 12.29 -3.60 9.00
C ARG A 73 13.19 -4.04 10.14
N ARG A 74 14.31 -4.71 9.83
CA ARG A 74 15.33 -5.05 10.82
C ARG A 74 15.71 -3.87 11.73
N SER A 75 15.95 -2.69 11.15
CA SER A 75 16.28 -1.49 11.93
C SER A 75 15.13 -0.94 12.76
N GLU A 76 13.88 -1.29 12.45
CA GLU A 76 12.72 -0.98 13.30
C GLU A 76 12.63 -1.97 14.47
N VAL A 77 12.82 -3.27 14.21
CA VAL A 77 12.80 -4.32 15.24
C VAL A 77 13.88 -4.11 16.30
N VAL A 78 15.12 -3.84 15.89
CA VAL A 78 16.25 -3.59 16.82
C VAL A 78 15.99 -2.38 17.73
N ARG A 79 15.14 -1.44 17.29
CA ARG A 79 14.82 -0.23 18.04
C ARG A 79 13.52 -0.33 18.84
N LEU A 80 12.85 -1.48 18.87
CA LEU A 80 11.65 -1.64 19.69
C LEU A 80 11.94 -1.26 21.15
N GLU A 81 11.05 -0.47 21.72
CA GLU A 81 11.08 -0.06 23.12
C GLU A 81 10.57 -1.20 24.00
N LEU A 82 10.95 -1.21 25.28
CA LEU A 82 10.57 -2.28 26.20
C LEU A 82 9.04 -2.37 26.36
N ASP A 83 8.33 -1.26 26.28
CA ASP A 83 6.87 -1.11 26.35
C ASP A 83 6.22 -1.09 24.95
N CYS A 84 6.82 -1.74 23.96
CA CYS A 84 6.31 -1.73 22.58
C CYS A 84 5.00 -2.52 22.37
N LEU A 85 4.47 -3.22 23.38
CA LEU A 85 3.33 -4.13 23.26
C LEU A 85 2.10 -3.56 23.98
N ASP A 86 1.04 -3.34 23.21
CA ASP A 86 -0.30 -2.95 23.65
C ASP A 86 -1.33 -4.04 23.28
N ALA A 87 -2.60 -3.80 23.61
CA ALA A 87 -3.73 -4.55 23.09
C ALA A 87 -4.85 -3.61 22.58
N TYR A 88 -5.66 -4.13 21.66
CA TYR A 88 -6.97 -3.56 21.32
C TYR A 88 -7.99 -3.87 22.42
N GLN A 89 -9.18 -3.26 22.34
CA GLN A 89 -10.26 -3.46 23.32
C GLN A 89 -10.72 -4.92 23.42
N ASP A 90 -10.61 -5.66 22.32
CA ASP A 90 -10.94 -7.09 22.22
C ASP A 90 -9.81 -8.02 22.70
N GLY A 91 -8.70 -7.46 23.21
CA GLY A 91 -7.53 -8.22 23.64
C GLY A 91 -6.54 -8.59 22.54
N THR A 92 -6.81 -8.24 21.27
CA THR A 92 -5.90 -8.50 20.16
C THR A 92 -4.56 -7.77 20.39
N PRO A 93 -3.39 -8.44 20.32
CA PRO A 93 -2.11 -7.78 20.53
C PRO A 93 -1.80 -6.73 19.46
N ARG A 94 -1.15 -5.64 19.87
CA ARG A 94 -0.78 -4.52 19.01
C ARG A 94 0.67 -4.11 19.25
N LEU A 95 1.44 -3.98 18.18
CA LEU A 95 2.85 -3.58 18.25
C LEU A 95 3.00 -2.09 17.93
N ARG A 96 3.67 -1.35 18.83
CA ARG A 96 4.14 0.03 18.63
C ARG A 96 5.52 0.01 18.00
N ILE A 97 5.59 0.43 16.74
CA ILE A 97 6.86 0.54 16.01
C ILE A 97 7.30 2.00 16.04
N PRO A 98 8.48 2.31 16.64
CA PRO A 98 8.94 3.68 16.83
C PRO A 98 9.30 4.35 15.50
N ALA A 99 9.32 5.68 15.53
CA ALA A 99 9.53 6.51 14.36
C ALA A 99 10.91 6.22 13.72
N GLY A 100 10.87 5.58 12.55
CA GLY A 100 12.07 5.28 11.77
C GLY A 100 12.53 6.46 10.91
N LYS A 101 13.13 6.14 9.75
CA LYS A 101 13.50 7.14 8.73
C LYS A 101 12.29 7.97 8.23
N THR A 102 11.08 7.43 8.37
CA THR A 102 9.81 8.05 7.98
C THR A 102 9.30 9.09 8.98
N GLY A 103 9.89 9.19 10.18
CA GLY A 103 9.51 10.20 11.18
C GLY A 103 8.11 10.02 11.80
N LYS A 104 7.42 8.90 11.52
CA LYS A 104 6.09 8.60 12.07
C LYS A 104 6.12 7.24 12.77
N GLU A 105 5.61 7.23 14.00
CA GLU A 105 5.27 5.99 14.70
C GLU A 105 4.08 5.31 14.05
N ARG A 106 3.99 3.99 14.19
CA ARG A 106 2.81 3.24 13.75
C ARG A 106 2.47 2.13 14.72
N LEU A 107 1.16 1.95 14.91
CA LEU A 107 0.57 0.85 15.65
C LEU A 107 -0.03 -0.15 14.67
N ILE A 108 0.34 -1.42 14.80
CA ILE A 108 -0.12 -2.51 13.92
C ILE A 108 -0.65 -3.67 14.76
N PRO A 109 -1.66 -4.41 14.29
CA PRO A 109 -2.01 -5.72 14.87
C PRO A 109 -0.80 -6.65 14.83
N LEU A 110 -0.66 -7.49 15.85
CA LEU A 110 0.44 -8.43 15.99
C LEU A 110 -0.08 -9.84 16.27
N HIS A 111 0.52 -10.84 15.62
CA HIS A 111 0.20 -12.24 15.86
C HIS A 111 0.50 -12.65 17.33
N PRO A 112 -0.34 -13.47 17.97
CA PRO A 112 -0.15 -13.90 19.36
C PRO A 112 1.22 -14.54 19.65
N GLU A 113 1.80 -15.29 18.71
CA GLU A 113 3.14 -15.89 18.84
C GLU A 113 4.23 -14.81 19.05
N ALA A 114 4.20 -13.75 18.24
CA ALA A 114 5.15 -12.65 18.40
C ALA A 114 4.91 -11.86 19.68
N ALA A 115 3.65 -11.67 20.08
CA ALA A 115 3.33 -11.05 21.36
C ALA A 115 3.84 -11.89 22.54
N ALA A 116 3.71 -13.21 22.49
CA ALA A 116 4.23 -14.12 23.51
C ALA A 116 5.76 -14.06 23.61
N ALA A 117 6.47 -14.09 22.48
CA ALA A 117 7.93 -13.97 22.46
C ALA A 117 8.41 -12.62 23.04
N ILE A 118 7.71 -11.52 22.73
CA ILE A 118 8.00 -10.20 23.34
C ILE A 118 7.80 -10.23 24.86
N ARG A 119 6.70 -10.82 25.35
CA ARG A 119 6.43 -10.93 26.79
C ARG A 119 7.46 -11.79 27.52
N GLU A 120 7.87 -12.91 26.92
CA GLU A 120 8.94 -13.76 27.44
C GLU A 120 10.24 -12.95 27.62
N LEU A 121 10.58 -12.14 26.61
CA LEU A 121 11.75 -11.28 26.66
C LEU A 121 11.62 -10.12 27.67
N GLN A 122 10.44 -9.51 27.78
CA GLN A 122 10.14 -8.47 28.78
C GLN A 122 10.27 -9.01 30.21
N ALA A 123 9.90 -10.27 30.45
CA ALA A 123 9.97 -10.92 31.76
C ALA A 123 11.42 -11.14 32.26
N LEU A 124 12.42 -11.11 31.37
CA LEU A 124 13.84 -11.12 31.75
C LEU A 124 14.31 -9.81 32.38
N ASP A 125 13.44 -8.78 32.43
CA ASP A 125 13.66 -7.44 32.96
C ASP A 125 15.06 -6.89 32.68
N PRO A 126 15.40 -6.56 31.41
CA PRO A 126 16.74 -6.16 31.04
C PRO A 126 17.17 -4.93 31.88
N PRO A 127 18.17 -5.08 32.78
CA PRO A 127 18.57 -4.01 33.68
C PRO A 127 19.30 -2.93 32.89
N GLY A 128 18.90 -1.67 33.05
CA GLY A 128 19.58 -0.54 32.44
C GLY A 128 18.86 0.79 32.60
N ARG A 129 19.63 1.88 32.72
CA ARG A 129 19.17 3.28 32.89
C ARG A 129 18.49 3.87 31.64
N GLY A 130 18.11 3.03 30.67
CA GLY A 130 17.69 3.43 29.33
C GLY A 130 18.87 3.95 28.47
N PHE A 131 18.61 4.19 27.19
CA PHE A 131 19.54 4.76 26.22
C PHE A 131 18.91 6.00 25.62
N ALA A 132 19.69 7.06 25.39
CA ALA A 132 19.21 8.19 24.60
C ALA A 132 18.92 7.71 23.16
N ASP A 133 17.71 7.95 22.67
CA ASP A 133 17.38 7.71 21.28
C ASP A 133 18.17 8.67 20.38
N GLU A 134 18.88 8.13 19.39
CA GLU A 134 19.75 8.92 18.49
C GLU A 134 19.00 10.00 17.69
N ARG A 135 17.68 9.86 17.50
CA ARG A 135 16.86 10.79 16.72
C ARG A 135 16.12 11.78 17.59
N THR A 136 15.65 11.38 18.76
CA THR A 136 14.78 12.22 19.60
C THR A 136 15.48 12.72 20.88
N GLY A 137 16.61 12.13 21.27
CA GLY A 137 17.31 12.43 22.52
C GLY A 137 16.59 11.90 23.77
N VAL A 138 15.42 11.30 23.64
CA VAL A 138 14.63 10.78 24.76
C VAL A 138 15.28 9.50 25.29
N ILE A 139 15.36 9.37 26.61
CA ILE A 139 15.86 8.15 27.26
C ILE A 139 14.80 7.06 27.16
N VAL A 140 15.11 5.99 26.44
CA VAL A 140 14.21 4.85 26.20
C VAL A 140 14.87 3.53 26.61
N ARG A 141 14.10 2.62 27.20
CA ARG A 141 14.54 1.22 27.40
C ARG A 141 14.27 0.45 26.12
N ARG A 142 15.28 -0.23 25.59
CA ARG A 142 15.15 -1.04 24.36
C ARG A 142 14.85 -2.49 24.72
N LEU A 143 13.92 -3.10 23.98
CA LEU A 143 13.57 -4.51 24.11
C LEU A 143 14.79 -5.42 23.88
N PHE A 144 15.56 -5.16 22.83
CA PHE A 144 16.76 -5.93 22.50
C PHE A 144 18.01 -5.31 23.11
N SER A 145 18.11 -5.34 24.44
CA SER A 145 19.28 -4.91 25.18
C SER A 145 19.66 -5.92 26.26
N THR A 146 20.96 -6.04 26.52
CA THR A 146 21.50 -6.91 27.58
C THR A 146 22.74 -6.26 28.18
N LYS A 147 22.94 -6.44 29.50
CA LYS A 147 24.10 -5.89 30.24
C LYS A 147 24.35 -4.39 29.96
N GLY A 148 23.27 -3.60 29.85
CA GLY A 148 23.36 -2.16 29.57
C GLY A 148 23.85 -1.79 28.17
N ARG A 149 23.75 -2.69 27.18
CA ARG A 149 24.08 -2.41 25.77
C ARG A 149 22.96 -2.88 24.83
N CYS A 150 22.72 -2.13 23.76
CA CYS A 150 21.83 -2.56 22.67
C CYS A 150 22.48 -3.68 21.86
N LEU A 151 21.71 -4.70 21.52
CA LEU A 151 22.16 -5.79 20.67
C LEU A 151 22.25 -5.34 19.21
N SER A 152 23.23 -5.87 18.48
CA SER A 152 23.48 -5.46 17.10
C SER A 152 22.49 -6.11 16.13
N ALA A 153 22.21 -5.42 15.03
CA ALA A 153 21.41 -5.97 13.94
C ALA A 153 22.08 -7.18 13.24
N HIS A 154 23.39 -7.33 13.39
CA HIS A 154 24.14 -8.48 12.86
C HIS A 154 23.87 -9.72 13.73
N PHE A 155 24.04 -9.60 15.04
CA PHE A 155 23.76 -10.68 16.01
C PHE A 155 22.31 -11.15 15.94
N LEU A 156 21.35 -10.22 15.97
CA LEU A 156 19.92 -10.56 16.04
C LEU A 156 19.35 -11.16 14.74
N PHE A 157 19.99 -10.91 13.59
CA PHE A 157 19.43 -11.29 12.29
C PHE A 157 20.39 -12.00 11.37
N SER A 158 21.61 -11.51 11.19
CA SER A 158 22.54 -12.11 10.22
C SER A 158 23.05 -13.46 10.71
N GLU A 159 23.54 -13.51 11.94
CA GLU A 159 24.04 -14.76 12.57
C GLU A 159 22.89 -15.76 12.76
N SER A 160 21.80 -15.33 13.38
CA SER A 160 20.64 -16.18 13.67
C SER A 160 19.91 -16.71 12.43
N LEU A 161 19.79 -15.92 11.35
CA LEU A 161 19.25 -16.43 10.09
C LEU A 161 20.20 -17.39 9.39
N GLU A 162 21.50 -17.17 9.48
CA GLU A 162 22.48 -18.10 8.93
C GLU A 162 22.36 -19.47 9.62
N GLU A 163 22.29 -19.47 10.96
CA GLU A 163 22.07 -20.67 11.76
C GLU A 163 20.74 -21.36 11.41
N ALA A 164 19.62 -20.62 11.45
CA ALA A 164 18.31 -21.17 11.15
C ALA A 164 18.20 -21.68 9.71
N CYS A 165 18.77 -20.99 8.73
CA CYS A 165 18.79 -21.45 7.34
C CYS A 165 19.64 -22.73 7.18
N LYS A 166 20.78 -22.84 7.86
CA LYS A 166 21.60 -24.07 7.83
C LYS A 166 20.85 -25.25 8.45
N ALA A 167 20.23 -25.05 9.62
CA ALA A 167 19.44 -26.07 10.30
C ALA A 167 18.24 -26.54 9.44
N ALA A 168 17.61 -25.63 8.71
CA ALA A 168 16.49 -25.93 7.81
C ALA A 168 16.91 -26.46 6.42
N GLY A 169 18.21 -26.58 6.12
CA GLY A 169 18.70 -26.97 4.78
C GLY A 169 18.46 -25.90 3.69
N LEU A 170 18.21 -24.65 4.07
CA LEU A 170 17.86 -23.54 3.20
C LEU A 170 19.10 -22.67 2.87
N VAL A 171 20.09 -23.27 2.22
CA VAL A 171 21.33 -22.61 1.80
C VAL A 171 21.47 -22.58 0.27
N ASP A 172 22.23 -21.61 -0.25
CA ASP A 172 22.60 -21.56 -1.67
C ASP A 172 23.78 -22.51 -1.98
N ASN A 173 24.15 -22.61 -3.26
CA ASN A 173 25.27 -23.47 -3.71
C ASN A 173 26.62 -23.09 -3.09
N ALA A 174 26.75 -21.91 -2.48
CA ALA A 174 27.94 -21.45 -1.79
C ALA A 174 27.82 -21.59 -0.26
N GLY A 175 26.79 -22.30 0.24
CA GLY A 175 26.55 -22.51 1.67
C GLY A 175 26.04 -21.28 2.43
N ARG A 176 25.62 -20.22 1.72
CA ARG A 176 25.10 -18.98 2.34
C ARG A 176 23.60 -19.09 2.59
N PRO A 177 23.04 -18.37 3.57
CA PRO A 177 21.60 -18.40 3.82
C PRO A 177 20.81 -17.96 2.59
N LYS A 178 19.85 -18.79 2.17
CA LYS A 178 18.99 -18.54 1.01
C LYS A 178 18.11 -17.30 1.21
N TYR A 179 17.76 -17.01 2.46
CA TYR A 179 16.86 -15.93 2.85
C TYR A 179 17.54 -14.91 3.75
N SER A 180 17.05 -13.67 3.68
CA SER A 180 17.50 -12.57 4.54
C SER A 180 16.32 -12.00 5.32
N ALA A 181 16.57 -11.22 6.37
CA ALA A 181 15.52 -10.67 7.23
C ALA A 181 14.47 -9.84 6.45
N HIS A 182 14.85 -9.22 5.34
CA HIS A 182 13.92 -8.46 4.50
C HIS A 182 12.88 -9.36 3.82
N ARG A 183 13.16 -10.65 3.67
CA ARG A 183 12.26 -11.64 3.08
C ARG A 183 11.01 -11.86 3.91
N PHE A 184 11.11 -11.83 5.24
CA PHE A 184 9.94 -11.89 6.12
C PHE A 184 8.95 -10.76 5.84
N ARG A 185 9.47 -9.53 5.66
CA ARG A 185 8.65 -8.39 5.26
C ARG A 185 7.99 -8.60 3.90
N HIS A 186 8.70 -9.18 2.94
CA HIS A 186 8.10 -9.50 1.65
C HIS A 186 6.99 -10.54 1.79
N THR A 187 7.22 -11.60 2.57
CA THR A 187 6.22 -12.61 2.87
C THR A 187 4.98 -12.00 3.51
N VAL A 188 5.10 -11.19 4.56
CA VAL A 188 3.94 -10.51 5.18
C VAL A 188 3.20 -9.61 4.18
N GLY A 189 3.92 -8.84 3.37
CA GLY A 189 3.31 -7.99 2.35
C GLY A 189 2.53 -8.80 1.32
N THR A 190 3.09 -9.92 0.85
CA THR A 190 2.44 -10.85 -0.08
C THR A 190 1.22 -11.51 0.56
N GLU A 191 1.36 -12.10 1.75
CA GLU A 191 0.26 -12.77 2.47
C GLU A 191 -0.92 -11.84 2.76
N LEU A 192 -0.66 -10.58 3.10
CA LEU A 192 -1.74 -9.60 3.31
C LEU A 192 -2.49 -9.30 2.01
N ILE A 193 -1.77 -9.16 0.89
CA ILE A 193 -2.40 -8.90 -0.41
C ILE A 193 -3.18 -10.12 -0.89
N GLU A 194 -2.61 -11.33 -0.75
CA GLU A 194 -3.29 -12.59 -1.06
C GLU A 194 -4.53 -12.81 -0.18
N GLY A 195 -4.45 -12.39 1.09
CA GLY A 195 -5.59 -12.32 2.03
C GLY A 195 -6.58 -11.19 1.74
N SER A 196 -6.53 -10.57 0.57
CA SER A 196 -7.44 -9.49 0.13
C SER A 196 -7.39 -8.23 1.01
N ALA A 197 -6.29 -7.98 1.72
CA ALA A 197 -6.12 -6.73 2.45
C ALA A 197 -6.00 -5.56 1.47
N ARG A 198 -6.71 -4.46 1.77
CA ARG A 198 -6.66 -3.25 0.96
C ARG A 198 -5.24 -2.68 0.93
N VAL A 199 -4.81 -2.15 -0.22
CA VAL A 199 -3.45 -1.58 -0.42
C VAL A 199 -3.08 -0.56 0.66
N HIS A 200 -4.03 0.31 1.07
CA HIS A 200 -3.78 1.28 2.14
C HIS A 200 -3.52 0.64 3.51
N THR A 201 -4.14 -0.50 3.81
CA THR A 201 -3.91 -1.27 5.04
C THR A 201 -2.50 -1.83 5.03
N VAL A 202 -2.07 -2.42 3.91
CA VAL A 202 -0.70 -2.94 3.74
C VAL A 202 0.33 -1.80 3.81
N MET A 203 0.04 -0.65 3.19
CA MET A 203 0.87 0.56 3.31
C MET A 203 1.04 1.01 4.75
N LYS A 204 -0.05 1.06 5.52
CA LYS A 204 -0.02 1.44 6.93
C LYS A 204 0.75 0.43 7.77
N MET A 205 0.52 -0.86 7.58
CA MET A 205 1.18 -1.93 8.34
C MET A 205 2.69 -1.96 8.10
N LEU A 206 3.10 -1.81 6.84
CA LEU A 206 4.51 -1.86 6.46
C LEU A 206 5.21 -0.50 6.56
N GLY A 207 4.49 0.61 6.74
CA GLY A 207 5.07 1.95 6.75
C GLY A 207 5.64 2.34 5.39
N HIS A 208 4.81 2.25 4.35
CA HIS A 208 5.10 2.69 2.98
C HIS A 208 4.61 4.12 2.77
N THR A 209 5.48 4.96 2.20
CA THR A 209 5.16 6.36 1.90
C THR A 209 4.59 6.55 0.49
N SER A 210 4.67 5.53 -0.37
CA SER A 210 4.07 5.54 -1.70
C SER A 210 3.39 4.21 -2.01
N THR A 211 2.34 4.27 -2.83
CA THR A 211 1.61 3.09 -3.33
C THR A 211 2.52 2.18 -4.14
N ALA A 212 3.48 2.73 -4.88
CA ALA A 212 4.47 1.98 -5.65
C ALA A 212 5.26 0.97 -4.79
N MET A 213 5.57 1.30 -3.53
CA MET A 213 6.24 0.36 -2.61
C MET A 213 5.38 -0.85 -2.27
N THR A 214 4.05 -0.67 -2.19
CA THR A 214 3.10 -1.75 -1.86
C THR A 214 2.70 -2.56 -3.07
N LEU A 215 2.58 -1.92 -4.24
CA LEU A 215 2.27 -2.58 -5.50
C LEU A 215 3.35 -3.60 -5.91
N VAL A 216 4.54 -3.54 -5.30
CA VAL A 216 5.52 -4.62 -5.40
C VAL A 216 4.88 -5.95 -4.98
N TYR A 217 4.07 -6.02 -3.93
CA TYR A 217 3.44 -7.28 -3.49
C TYR A 217 2.22 -7.70 -4.29
N ALA A 218 1.70 -6.81 -5.15
CA ALA A 218 0.52 -7.07 -5.96
C ALA A 218 0.88 -8.02 -7.12
N HIS A 219 1.01 -9.30 -6.78
CA HIS A 219 0.94 -10.39 -7.73
C HIS A 219 -0.54 -10.67 -7.99
N LEU A 220 -1.12 -9.89 -8.89
CA LEU A 220 -2.46 -10.20 -9.37
C LEU A 220 -2.36 -11.46 -10.23
N SER A 221 -2.74 -12.61 -9.66
CA SER A 221 -2.97 -13.82 -10.45
C SER A 221 -4.22 -13.62 -11.30
N ASP A 222 -4.28 -14.21 -12.50
CA ASP A 222 -5.46 -14.16 -13.37
C ASP A 222 -6.73 -14.61 -12.63
N ALA A 223 -6.61 -15.54 -11.69
CA ALA A 223 -7.72 -16.01 -10.86
C ALA A 223 -8.21 -14.92 -9.88
N SER A 224 -7.31 -14.20 -9.22
CA SER A 224 -7.65 -13.09 -8.32
C SER A 224 -8.27 -11.91 -9.08
N VAL A 225 -7.72 -11.58 -10.25
CA VAL A 225 -8.30 -10.56 -11.15
C VAL A 225 -9.69 -10.98 -11.59
N ARG A 226 -9.88 -12.24 -11.97
CA ARG A 226 -11.19 -12.77 -12.37
C ARG A 226 -12.18 -12.74 -11.21
N GLU A 227 -11.78 -13.10 -10.00
CA GLU A 227 -12.66 -13.10 -8.84
C GLU A 227 -13.14 -11.68 -8.48
N ASP A 228 -12.22 -10.72 -8.41
CA ASP A 228 -12.56 -9.33 -8.14
C ASP A 228 -13.36 -8.68 -9.28
N TYR A 229 -13.05 -9.04 -10.53
CA TYR A 229 -13.84 -8.65 -11.71
C TYR A 229 -15.28 -9.22 -11.68
N MET A 230 -15.45 -10.48 -11.26
CA MET A 230 -16.77 -11.11 -11.14
C MET A 230 -17.60 -10.53 -9.98
N LYS A 231 -16.97 -10.00 -8.92
CA LYS A 231 -17.68 -9.24 -7.87
C LYS A 231 -18.29 -7.95 -8.43
N VAL A 232 -17.59 -7.29 -9.36
CA VAL A 232 -18.05 -6.05 -10.01
C VAL A 232 -19.07 -6.33 -11.13
N LEU A 233 -18.95 -7.45 -11.82
CA LEU A 233 -19.85 -7.85 -12.93
C LEU A 233 -20.86 -8.93 -12.57
N GLY A 234 -21.08 -9.16 -11.28
CA GLY A 234 -22.05 -10.13 -10.80
C GLY A 234 -23.45 -9.86 -11.37
N PRO A 235 -24.31 -10.89 -11.47
CA PRO A 235 -25.69 -10.71 -11.93
C PRO A 235 -26.38 -9.61 -11.10
N GLY A 236 -26.62 -8.46 -11.72
CA GLY A 236 -27.20 -7.27 -11.05
C GLY A 236 -26.44 -5.95 -11.26
N ALA A 237 -25.19 -5.97 -11.75
CA ALA A 237 -24.45 -4.74 -12.02
C ALA A 237 -24.99 -4.00 -13.27
N VAL A 238 -25.39 -2.73 -13.12
CA VAL A 238 -25.85 -1.87 -14.22
C VAL A 238 -24.74 -0.93 -14.66
N VAL A 239 -24.43 -0.91 -15.96
CA VAL A 239 -23.35 -0.12 -16.58
C VAL A 239 -24.00 1.00 -17.40
N ALA A 240 -23.65 2.27 -17.15
CA ALA A 240 -24.18 3.43 -17.88
C ALA A 240 -23.17 3.96 -18.93
N GLY A 241 -23.61 4.25 -20.16
CA GLY A 241 -22.81 4.88 -21.22
C GLY A 241 -22.80 4.10 -22.56
N SER A 242 -22.41 4.73 -23.67
CA SER A 242 -22.41 4.09 -25.00
C SER A 242 -21.39 2.93 -25.11
N LEU A 243 -20.32 2.97 -24.32
CA LEU A 243 -19.34 1.88 -24.22
C LEU A 243 -19.83 0.73 -23.31
N ALA A 244 -20.89 0.95 -22.52
CA ALA A 244 -21.51 -0.09 -21.68
C ALA A 244 -22.07 -1.23 -22.51
N GLU A 245 -22.64 -0.90 -23.68
CA GLU A 245 -23.21 -1.88 -24.59
C GLU A 245 -22.12 -2.71 -25.29
N ALA A 246 -20.99 -2.09 -25.66
CA ALA A 246 -19.83 -2.80 -26.20
C ALA A 246 -19.21 -3.75 -25.17
N LEU A 247 -19.21 -3.37 -23.89
CA LEU A 247 -18.78 -4.22 -22.77
C LEU A 247 -19.75 -5.39 -22.52
N ARG A 248 -21.08 -5.14 -22.58
CA ARG A 248 -22.11 -6.18 -22.48
C ARG A 248 -22.03 -7.20 -23.62
N THR A 249 -21.82 -6.72 -24.84
CA THR A 249 -21.78 -7.52 -26.07
C THR A 249 -20.40 -8.15 -26.33
N ARG A 250 -19.40 -7.90 -25.47
CA ARG A 250 -18.02 -8.39 -25.57
C ARG A 250 -17.31 -8.02 -26.88
N ALA A 251 -17.69 -6.90 -27.49
CA ALA A 251 -17.21 -6.48 -28.81
C ALA A 251 -15.95 -5.57 -28.74
N MET A 252 -15.10 -5.72 -27.72
CA MET A 252 -13.91 -4.87 -27.55
C MET A 252 -12.60 -5.59 -27.88
N PRO A 253 -11.61 -4.89 -28.48
CA PRO A 253 -10.25 -5.42 -28.66
C PRO A 253 -9.65 -5.87 -27.33
N GLU A 254 -8.99 -7.04 -27.35
CA GLU A 254 -8.54 -7.75 -26.16
C GLU A 254 -7.55 -6.92 -25.32
N ASP A 255 -6.68 -6.14 -25.96
CA ASP A 255 -5.72 -5.23 -25.32
C ASP A 255 -6.39 -4.07 -24.57
N SER A 256 -7.49 -3.54 -25.11
CA SER A 256 -8.26 -2.46 -24.48
C SER A 256 -8.99 -2.96 -23.24
N LEU A 257 -9.50 -4.18 -23.30
CA LEU A 257 -10.12 -4.85 -22.16
C LEU A 257 -9.09 -5.16 -21.06
N ALA A 258 -7.89 -5.63 -21.43
CA ALA A 258 -6.80 -5.89 -20.51
C ALA A 258 -6.35 -4.61 -19.78
N TRP A 259 -6.26 -3.49 -20.49
CA TRP A 259 -5.91 -2.21 -19.87
C TRP A 259 -6.97 -1.73 -18.88
N LEU A 260 -8.26 -1.81 -19.25
CA LEU A 260 -9.36 -1.42 -18.37
C LEU A 260 -9.34 -2.27 -17.10
N LYS A 261 -9.17 -3.59 -17.23
CA LYS A 261 -9.03 -4.51 -16.08
C LYS A 261 -7.88 -4.12 -15.15
N ALA A 262 -6.75 -3.66 -15.70
CA ALA A 262 -5.56 -3.31 -14.92
C ALA A 262 -5.62 -1.93 -14.25
N ASN A 263 -6.43 -1.00 -14.76
CA ASN A 263 -6.40 0.41 -14.34
C ASN A 263 -7.75 0.99 -13.93
N PHE A 264 -8.87 0.25 -14.01
CA PHE A 264 -10.20 0.76 -13.64
C PHE A 264 -10.27 1.38 -12.23
N PHE A 265 -9.61 0.75 -11.24
CA PHE A 265 -9.51 1.29 -9.89
C PHE A 265 -8.51 2.46 -9.77
N ARG A 266 -7.64 2.66 -10.76
CA ARG A 266 -6.69 3.80 -10.82
C ARG A 266 -7.27 4.98 -11.58
N THR A 267 -8.41 4.81 -12.24
CA THR A 267 -9.15 5.86 -12.96
C THR A 267 -10.38 6.34 -12.21
N GLU A 268 -10.38 6.18 -10.88
CA GLU A 268 -11.42 6.69 -9.99
C GLU A 268 -11.53 8.22 -10.11
N LEU A 269 -12.78 8.66 -10.25
CA LEU A 269 -13.23 10.04 -10.27
C LEU A 269 -14.14 10.25 -9.04
N GLU A 270 -14.46 11.49 -8.73
CA GLU A 270 -15.27 11.85 -7.56
C GLU A 270 -16.62 11.09 -7.49
N LEU A 271 -17.26 10.86 -8.64
CA LEU A 271 -18.60 10.26 -8.75
C LEU A 271 -18.64 8.93 -9.56
N GLY A 272 -17.49 8.34 -9.89
CA GLY A 272 -17.41 7.15 -10.73
C GLY A 272 -16.00 6.85 -11.22
N HIS A 273 -15.89 6.30 -12.43
CA HIS A 273 -14.63 5.87 -13.03
C HIS A 273 -14.52 6.34 -14.49
N CYS A 274 -13.29 6.55 -14.95
CA CYS A 274 -12.99 6.82 -16.35
C CYS A 274 -12.57 5.54 -17.10
N LEU A 275 -13.27 5.22 -18.19
CA LEU A 275 -12.94 4.12 -19.11
C LEU A 275 -12.01 4.55 -20.28
N ARG A 276 -11.30 5.67 -20.15
CA ARG A 276 -10.39 6.13 -21.21
C ARG A 276 -9.22 5.18 -21.36
N LEU A 277 -8.96 4.71 -22.57
CA LEU A 277 -7.85 3.81 -22.90
C LEU A 277 -6.50 4.55 -22.93
N PRO A 278 -5.35 3.87 -22.78
CA PRO A 278 -4.05 4.52 -22.63
C PRO A 278 -3.60 5.20 -23.93
N ASP A 279 -3.94 4.64 -25.08
CA ASP A 279 -3.59 5.18 -26.41
C ASP A 279 -4.28 6.52 -26.69
N GLU A 280 -5.30 6.87 -25.89
CA GLU A 280 -6.09 8.08 -26.04
C GLU A 280 -5.46 9.28 -25.30
N GLY A 281 -4.34 9.07 -24.60
CA GLY A 281 -3.58 10.11 -23.92
C GLY A 281 -4.27 10.72 -22.69
N PRO A 282 -3.64 11.70 -22.03
CA PRO A 282 -4.27 12.45 -20.94
C PRO A 282 -5.46 13.25 -21.47
N CYS A 283 -6.48 13.49 -20.65
CA CYS A 283 -7.46 14.53 -20.95
C CYS A 283 -7.61 15.52 -19.82
N GLU A 284 -7.98 16.73 -20.21
CA GLU A 284 -8.22 17.88 -19.36
C GLU A 284 -9.74 18.14 -19.27
N CYS A 285 -10.52 17.07 -19.11
CA CYS A 285 -11.97 17.15 -19.11
C CYS A 285 -12.46 17.48 -17.69
N ASP A 286 -12.67 18.76 -17.39
CA ASP A 286 -13.12 19.22 -16.07
C ASP A 286 -14.57 18.80 -15.74
N MET A 287 -15.37 18.47 -16.77
CA MET A 287 -16.74 17.95 -16.62
C MET A 287 -16.84 16.51 -17.15
N TYR A 288 -16.59 15.53 -16.28
CA TYR A 288 -16.61 14.12 -16.65
C TYR A 288 -18.03 13.53 -16.75
N LEU A 289 -19.06 14.15 -16.17
CA LEU A 289 -20.44 13.61 -16.13
C LEU A 289 -21.11 13.45 -17.50
N THR A 290 -20.68 14.24 -18.48
CA THR A 290 -21.15 14.16 -19.87
C THR A 290 -20.20 13.37 -20.78
N CYS A 291 -19.07 12.91 -20.23
CA CYS A 291 -18.12 12.10 -20.98
C CYS A 291 -18.74 10.73 -21.29
N ALA A 292 -18.68 10.31 -22.54
CA ALA A 292 -19.15 8.98 -22.96
C ALA A 292 -18.38 7.82 -22.31
N LYS A 293 -17.24 8.11 -21.68
CA LYS A 293 -16.34 7.14 -21.00
C LYS A 293 -16.46 7.18 -19.49
N PHE A 294 -17.35 8.01 -18.96
CA PHE A 294 -17.65 8.02 -17.54
C PHE A 294 -18.62 6.89 -17.21
N VAL A 295 -18.27 6.09 -16.21
CA VAL A 295 -19.11 5.03 -15.66
C VAL A 295 -19.25 5.23 -14.18
N THR A 296 -20.45 4.97 -13.66
CA THR A 296 -20.74 5.02 -12.23
C THR A 296 -21.46 3.74 -11.82
N THR A 297 -21.56 3.49 -10.52
CA THR A 297 -22.16 2.29 -9.93
C THR A 297 -23.08 2.70 -8.78
N PRO A 298 -23.96 1.80 -8.29
CA PRO A 298 -24.84 2.11 -7.16
C PRO A 298 -24.09 2.56 -5.89
N GLU A 299 -22.83 2.16 -5.73
CA GLU A 299 -21.95 2.61 -4.63
C GLU A 299 -21.79 4.15 -4.60
N TYR A 300 -21.81 4.81 -5.76
CA TYR A 300 -21.70 6.26 -5.87
C TYR A 300 -23.04 7.00 -5.75
N ALA A 301 -24.16 6.28 -5.64
CA ALA A 301 -25.50 6.89 -5.56
C ALA A 301 -25.63 7.94 -4.44
N PRO A 302 -25.07 7.76 -3.21
CA PRO A 302 -25.10 8.79 -2.18
C PRO A 302 -24.41 10.09 -2.62
N ARG A 303 -23.23 10.00 -3.23
CA ARG A 303 -22.47 11.17 -3.72
C ARG A 303 -23.15 11.84 -4.91
N LEU A 304 -23.76 11.06 -5.80
CA LEU A 304 -24.56 11.59 -6.92
C LEU A 304 -25.74 12.42 -6.41
N ARG A 305 -26.45 11.95 -5.36
CA ARG A 305 -27.54 12.73 -4.74
C ARG A 305 -27.05 14.03 -4.12
N GLU A 306 -25.92 14.00 -3.41
CA GLU A 306 -25.31 15.20 -2.83
C GLU A 306 -24.93 16.22 -3.91
N ARG A 307 -24.27 15.77 -4.99
CA ARG A 307 -23.94 16.65 -6.11
C ARG A 307 -25.18 17.23 -6.77
N ARG A 308 -26.23 16.42 -6.97
CA ARG A 308 -27.52 16.87 -7.52
C ARG A 308 -28.12 18.01 -6.69
N GLN A 309 -28.12 17.89 -5.36
CA GLN A 309 -28.63 18.95 -4.48
C GLN A 309 -27.84 20.24 -4.63
N ARG A 310 -26.52 20.13 -4.80
CA ARG A 310 -25.65 21.30 -5.02
C ARG A 310 -25.95 22.00 -6.34
N GLU A 311 -26.18 21.25 -7.43
CA GLU A 311 -26.54 21.84 -8.73
C GLU A 311 -27.88 22.57 -8.69
N ILE A 312 -28.87 22.08 -7.93
CA ILE A 312 -30.14 22.78 -7.72
C ILE A 312 -29.91 24.14 -7.06
N ALA A 313 -29.19 24.17 -5.94
CA ALA A 313 -28.92 25.41 -5.22
C ALA A 313 -28.17 26.45 -6.08
N LEU A 314 -27.21 26.00 -6.89
CA LEU A 314 -26.44 26.87 -7.79
C LEU A 314 -27.30 27.40 -8.95
N ALA A 315 -28.20 26.58 -9.49
CA ALA A 315 -29.14 27.01 -10.53
C ALA A 315 -30.07 28.12 -10.01
N ASP A 316 -30.64 27.94 -8.82
CA ASP A 316 -31.52 28.92 -8.17
C ASP A 316 -30.78 30.25 -7.92
N GLU A 317 -29.56 30.18 -7.39
CA GLU A 317 -28.73 31.36 -7.14
C GLU A 317 -28.41 32.13 -8.45
N ALA A 318 -28.06 31.41 -9.52
CA ALA A 318 -27.78 32.00 -10.81
C ALA A 318 -29.02 32.70 -11.41
N GLN A 319 -30.21 32.14 -11.24
CA GLN A 319 -31.47 32.76 -11.68
C GLN A 319 -31.75 34.06 -10.92
N ILE A 320 -31.60 34.07 -9.59
CA ILE A 320 -31.79 35.26 -8.75
C ILE A 320 -30.86 36.40 -9.19
N LYS A 321 -29.62 36.07 -9.54
CA LYS A 321 -28.61 37.03 -10.03
C LYS A 321 -28.80 37.44 -11.50
N GLY A 322 -29.77 36.86 -12.21
CA GLY A 322 -30.03 37.13 -13.62
C GLY A 322 -29.04 36.47 -14.60
N PHE A 323 -28.23 35.51 -14.14
CA PHE A 323 -27.26 34.79 -14.96
C PHE A 323 -27.89 33.58 -15.65
N GLN A 324 -28.78 33.84 -16.60
CA GLN A 324 -29.61 32.83 -17.27
C GLN A 324 -28.81 31.64 -17.85
N ARG A 325 -27.68 31.91 -18.52
CA ARG A 325 -26.83 30.84 -19.09
C ARG A 325 -26.16 29.96 -18.05
N GLU A 326 -25.84 30.51 -16.87
CA GLU A 326 -25.21 29.71 -15.80
C GLU A 326 -26.26 28.83 -15.11
N ALA A 327 -27.48 29.35 -14.92
CA ALA A 327 -28.61 28.55 -14.45
C ALA A 327 -28.91 27.36 -15.38
N GLU A 328 -28.94 27.59 -16.70
CA GLU A 328 -29.12 26.53 -17.70
C GLU A 328 -28.04 25.44 -17.62
N ARG A 329 -26.79 25.83 -17.34
CA ARG A 329 -25.66 24.90 -17.22
C ARG A 329 -25.81 23.99 -15.99
N HIS A 330 -26.13 24.56 -14.83
CA HIS A 330 -26.39 23.79 -13.61
C HIS A 330 -27.57 22.83 -13.80
N GLU A 331 -28.62 23.28 -14.48
CA GLU A 331 -29.80 22.47 -14.75
C GLU A 331 -29.53 21.31 -15.73
N CYS A 332 -28.64 21.50 -16.71
CA CYS A 332 -28.16 20.41 -17.56
C CYS A 332 -27.39 19.35 -16.75
N THR A 333 -26.54 19.79 -15.83
CA THR A 333 -25.73 18.89 -14.99
C THR A 333 -26.62 18.10 -14.03
N ARG A 334 -27.59 18.77 -13.39
CA ARG A 334 -28.62 18.15 -12.55
C ARG A 334 -29.36 17.03 -13.28
N ARG A 335 -29.89 17.31 -14.48
CA ARG A 335 -30.61 16.32 -15.30
C ARG A 335 -29.75 15.13 -15.68
N ARG A 336 -28.46 15.36 -15.98
CA ARG A 336 -27.54 14.26 -16.26
C ARG A 336 -27.36 13.34 -15.05
N ILE A 337 -27.23 13.89 -13.85
CA ILE A 337 -27.11 13.11 -12.61
C ILE A 337 -28.39 12.32 -12.32
N GLU A 338 -29.56 12.91 -12.55
CA GLU A 338 -30.84 12.21 -12.41
C GLU A 338 -30.97 11.04 -13.38
N GLN A 339 -30.54 11.23 -14.63
CA GLN A 339 -30.51 10.12 -15.59
C GLN A 339 -29.60 8.99 -15.10
N LEU A 340 -28.40 9.32 -14.58
CA LEU A 340 -27.48 8.32 -14.04
C LEU A 340 -28.08 7.56 -12.85
N LEU A 341 -28.73 8.25 -11.90
CA LEU A 341 -29.42 7.61 -10.78
C LEU A 341 -30.57 6.72 -11.27
N THR A 342 -31.32 7.17 -12.27
CA THR A 342 -32.39 6.38 -12.91
C THR A 342 -31.85 5.11 -13.56
N ASP A 343 -30.75 5.24 -14.32
CA ASP A 343 -30.09 4.11 -14.97
C ASP A 343 -29.60 3.10 -13.93
N LEU A 344 -29.10 3.57 -12.78
CA LEU A 344 -28.69 2.75 -11.64
C LEU A 344 -29.87 2.17 -10.84
N LYS A 345 -31.12 2.52 -11.18
CA LYS A 345 -32.34 2.17 -10.41
C LYS A 345 -32.31 2.69 -8.97
N GLU A 346 -31.65 3.82 -8.76
CA GLU A 346 -31.51 4.49 -7.47
C GLU A 346 -32.45 5.70 -7.40
N PRO A 347 -33.18 5.92 -6.29
CA PRO A 347 -34.07 7.07 -6.16
C PRO A 347 -33.29 8.39 -6.16
N TRP A 348 -33.90 9.44 -6.69
CA TRP A 348 -33.29 10.79 -6.77
C TRP A 348 -33.26 11.51 -5.42
N SER A 349 -34.22 11.21 -4.56
CA SER A 349 -34.31 11.72 -3.21
C SER A 349 -33.51 10.84 -2.25
N ILE A 350 -32.76 11.48 -1.37
CA ILE A 350 -32.42 10.87 -0.07
C ILE A 350 -33.77 10.74 0.64
N GLY A 351 -34.23 9.52 0.89
CA GLY A 351 -35.55 9.31 1.49
C GLY A 351 -35.75 10.16 2.74
N SER A 352 -36.93 10.75 2.84
CA SER A 352 -37.57 11.19 4.09
C SER A 352 -37.82 10.01 5.02
#